data_AF-A0A8S2RL34-F1
#
_entry.id   AF-A0A8S2RL34-F1
#
_cell.length_a   1.000
_cell.length_b   1.000
_cell.length_c   1.000
_cell.angle_alpha   90.00
_cell.angle_beta   90.00
_cell.angle_gamma   90.00
#
_symmetry.space_group_name_H-M   'P 1'
#
loop_
_entity.id
_entity.type
_entity.pdbx_description
1 polymer ?
#
loop_
_entity_poly.entity_id
_entity_poly.type
_entity_poly.pdbx_seq_one_letter_code
_entity_poly.pdbx_strand_id
1 'polypeptide(L)'
;MLEQNKITDHNKYDLTSIDDLPKIRGQPKLHKIDTPMRIVTCSRDTITSPISQFIFRIIKELRTTLSGVVCNTSNFIKIIANVKLNQDEHLASLDIQDLYTNIPVNKAIDIILKRIGESNKL
;
A
#
# COMPACT_ATOMS: atom_id res chain seq x y z
N MET A 1 -14.62 -23.54 26.35
CA MET A 1 -13.72 -23.50 25.15
C MET A 1 -12.88 -22.22 25.08
N LEU A 2 -13.41 -21.04 25.45
CA LEU A 2 -12.64 -19.79 25.54
C LEU A 2 -11.59 -19.76 26.67
N GLU A 3 -11.76 -20.58 27.72
CA GLU A 3 -10.88 -20.57 28.90
C GLU A 3 -9.53 -21.28 28.74
N GLN A 4 -9.22 -21.91 27.59
CA GLN A 4 -8.02 -22.76 27.45
C GLN A 4 -6.84 -22.12 26.68
N ASN A 5 -6.87 -20.85 26.28
CA ASN A 5 -5.78 -20.20 25.51
C ASN A 5 -5.32 -20.97 24.26
N LYS A 6 -6.17 -21.84 23.69
CA LYS A 6 -5.85 -22.66 22.50
C LYS A 6 -6.10 -21.95 21.16
N ILE A 7 -6.63 -20.74 21.19
CA ILE A 7 -6.95 -19.95 19.99
C ILE A 7 -5.97 -18.78 19.95
N THR A 8 -5.17 -18.70 18.89
CA THR A 8 -4.28 -17.56 18.63
C THR A 8 -5.09 -16.33 18.22
N ASP A 9 -4.53 -15.13 18.37
CA ASP A 9 -5.21 -13.89 17.94
C ASP A 9 -5.59 -13.91 16.46
N HIS A 10 -4.79 -14.55 15.62
CA HIS A 10 -5.09 -14.78 14.20
C HIS A 10 -6.34 -15.65 14.03
N ASN A 11 -6.39 -16.80 14.72
CA ASN A 11 -7.55 -17.69 14.64
C ASN A 11 -8.80 -17.00 15.20
N LYS A 12 -8.66 -16.18 16.25
CA LYS A 12 -9.77 -15.40 16.80
C LYS A 12 -10.29 -14.39 15.79
N TYR A 13 -9.40 -13.69 15.07
CA TYR A 13 -9.77 -12.73 14.03
C TYR A 13 -10.57 -13.41 12.90
N ASP A 14 -10.08 -14.54 12.40
CA ASP A 14 -10.74 -15.27 11.30
C ASP A 14 -12.10 -15.88 11.70
N LEU A 15 -12.27 -16.22 12.98
CA LEU A 15 -13.47 -16.85 13.51
C LEU A 15 -14.51 -15.84 14.04
N THR A 16 -14.18 -14.55 14.08
CA THR A 16 -15.10 -13.50 14.54
C THR A 16 -15.74 -12.81 13.34
N SER A 17 -17.08 -12.71 13.31
CA SER A 17 -17.76 -11.91 12.29
C SER A 17 -17.32 -10.46 12.41
N ILE A 18 -16.86 -9.89 11.30
CA ILE A 18 -16.52 -8.47 11.22
C ILE A 18 -17.70 -7.76 10.59
N ASP A 19 -18.49 -7.06 11.40
CA ASP A 19 -19.70 -6.37 10.93
C ASP A 19 -19.51 -4.85 10.79
N ASP A 20 -18.34 -4.33 11.17
CA ASP A 20 -18.01 -2.91 11.10
C ASP A 20 -17.88 -2.41 9.65
N LEU A 21 -18.42 -1.22 9.39
CA LEU A 21 -18.27 -0.52 8.11
C LEU A 21 -17.00 0.34 8.08
N PRO A 22 -16.36 0.52 6.90
CA PRO A 22 -15.28 1.49 6.73
C PRO A 22 -15.68 2.90 7.17
N LYS A 23 -14.76 3.57 7.87
CA LYS A 23 -14.98 4.92 8.44
C LYS A 23 -14.09 5.93 7.74
N ILE A 24 -14.60 7.12 7.49
CA ILE A 24 -13.79 8.24 6.99
C ILE A 24 -13.34 9.08 8.19
N ARG A 25 -12.06 9.45 8.23
CA ARG A 25 -11.47 10.32 9.24
C ARG A 25 -10.77 11.49 8.56
N GLY A 26 -10.93 12.69 9.10
CA GLY A 26 -10.13 13.85 8.71
C GLY A 26 -8.98 14.06 9.68
N GLN A 27 -7.77 14.31 9.17
CA GLN A 27 -6.62 14.73 9.96
C GLN A 27 -6.12 16.10 9.49
N PRO A 28 -5.95 17.10 10.36
CA PRO A 28 -5.47 18.41 9.95
C PRO A 28 -4.04 18.35 9.41
N LYS A 29 -3.77 19.00 8.28
CA LYS A 29 -2.41 19.19 7.75
C LYS A 29 -1.78 20.39 8.45
N LEU A 30 -1.29 20.21 9.69
CA LEU A 30 -0.74 21.26 10.56
C LEU A 30 0.42 22.08 9.94
N HIS A 31 1.09 21.56 8.92
CA HIS A 31 2.22 22.20 8.23
C HIS A 31 1.79 23.10 7.05
N LYS A 32 0.49 23.25 6.77
CA LYS A 32 -0.02 24.09 5.67
C LYS A 32 -0.83 25.26 6.23
N ILE A 33 -0.73 26.41 5.55
CA ILE A 33 -1.60 27.58 5.79
C ILE A 33 -3.07 27.13 5.66
N ASP A 34 -3.94 27.71 6.50
CA ASP A 34 -5.37 27.35 6.65
C ASP A 34 -5.65 25.93 7.17
N THR A 35 -4.61 25.16 7.52
CA THR A 35 -4.71 23.83 8.15
C THR A 35 -5.74 22.90 7.46
N PRO A 36 -5.65 22.69 6.14
CA PRO A 36 -6.62 21.88 5.40
C PRO A 36 -6.67 20.44 5.92
N MET A 37 -7.85 19.83 5.86
CA MET A 37 -8.06 18.45 6.32
C MET A 37 -7.56 17.44 5.28
N ARG A 38 -6.78 16.45 5.73
CA ARG A 38 -6.48 15.21 4.99
C ARG A 38 -7.55 14.18 5.32
N ILE A 39 -8.40 13.90 4.34
CA ILE A 39 -9.39 12.82 4.44
C ILE A 39 -8.69 11.47 4.25
N VAL A 40 -8.94 10.52 5.15
CA VAL A 40 -8.39 9.16 5.14
C VAL A 40 -9.51 8.16 5.40
N THR A 41 -9.56 7.09 4.60
CA THR A 41 -10.45 5.95 4.82
C THR A 41 -9.79 4.94 5.76
N CYS A 42 -10.49 4.56 6.82
CA CYS A 42 -10.12 3.47 7.71
C CYS A 42 -10.99 2.24 7.39
N SER A 43 -10.41 1.26 6.73
CA SER A 43 -11.03 -0.02 6.37
C SER A 43 -10.47 -1.21 7.15
N ARG A 44 -9.62 -0.95 8.15
CA ARG A 44 -9.04 -1.98 9.02
C ARG A 44 -10.12 -2.55 9.94
N ASP A 45 -10.17 -3.87 10.05
CA ASP A 45 -11.10 -4.63 10.88
C ASP A 45 -12.56 -4.29 10.53
N THR A 46 -12.84 -4.19 9.23
CA THR A 46 -14.17 -3.94 8.67
C THR A 46 -14.56 -5.05 7.70
N ILE A 47 -15.81 -5.06 7.23
CA ILE A 47 -16.31 -6.01 6.22
C ILE A 47 -15.43 -6.08 4.95
N THR A 48 -14.66 -5.01 4.66
CA THR A 48 -13.76 -4.94 3.49
C THR A 48 -12.34 -5.43 3.76
N SER A 49 -11.99 -5.74 5.02
CA SER A 49 -10.64 -6.18 5.38
C SER A 49 -10.22 -7.49 4.70
N PRO A 50 -11.05 -8.56 4.67
CA PRO A 50 -10.63 -9.83 4.07
C PRO A 50 -10.29 -9.69 2.57
N ILE A 51 -11.15 -9.01 1.80
CA ILE A 51 -10.91 -8.78 0.38
C ILE A 51 -9.70 -7.86 0.14
N SER A 52 -9.51 -6.84 0.98
CA SER A 52 -8.34 -5.94 0.89
C SER A 52 -7.03 -6.71 1.13
N GLN A 53 -7.01 -7.61 2.12
CA GLN A 53 -5.84 -8.45 2.40
C GLN A 53 -5.55 -9.44 1.28
N PHE A 54 -6.59 -10.05 0.71
CA PHE A 54 -6.46 -10.94 -0.45
C PHE A 54 -5.82 -10.23 -1.64
N ILE A 55 -6.36 -9.08 -2.03
CA ILE A 55 -5.82 -8.25 -3.12
C ILE A 55 -4.39 -7.81 -2.81
N PHE A 56 -4.11 -7.39 -1.57
CA PHE A 56 -2.78 -6.97 -1.15
C PHE A 56 -1.73 -8.06 -1.33
N ARG A 57 -2.05 -9.33 -1.03
CA ARG A 57 -1.12 -10.46 -1.24
C ARG A 57 -0.70 -10.58 -2.70
N ILE A 58 -1.66 -10.49 -3.63
CA ILE A 58 -1.40 -10.56 -5.08
C ILE A 58 -0.53 -9.38 -5.51
N ILE A 59 -0.89 -8.15 -5.13
CA ILE A 59 -0.14 -6.94 -5.52
C ILE A 59 1.27 -6.95 -4.93
N LYS A 60 1.44 -7.45 -3.70
CA LYS A 60 2.73 -7.52 -3.02
C LYS A 60 3.71 -8.40 -3.79
N GLU A 61 3.26 -9.53 -4.33
CA GLU A 61 4.07 -10.42 -5.16
C GLU A 61 4.34 -9.78 -6.53
N LEU A 62 3.33 -9.23 -7.21
CA LEU A 62 3.53 -8.56 -8.50
C LEU A 62 4.57 -7.42 -8.42
N ARG A 63 4.60 -6.68 -7.32
CA ARG A 63 5.57 -5.59 -7.12
C ARG A 63 7.02 -6.06 -7.14
N THR A 64 7.32 -7.29 -6.73
CA THR A 64 8.71 -7.80 -6.78
C THR A 64 9.20 -8.04 -8.20
N THR A 65 8.28 -8.14 -9.17
CA THR A 65 8.59 -8.30 -10.60
C THR A 65 8.89 -6.96 -11.30
N LEU A 66 8.77 -5.83 -10.62
CA LEU A 66 8.98 -4.50 -11.19
C LEU A 66 10.44 -4.05 -10.99
N SER A 67 11.10 -3.66 -12.07
CA SER A 67 12.40 -3.00 -12.02
C SER A 67 12.26 -1.55 -11.54
N GLY A 68 13.29 -1.05 -10.85
CA GLY A 68 13.32 0.35 -10.37
C GLY A 68 12.41 0.66 -9.18
N VAL A 69 11.68 -0.32 -8.64
CA VAL A 69 10.83 -0.12 -7.46
C VAL A 69 11.63 -0.40 -6.19
N VAL A 70 11.70 0.59 -5.31
CA VAL A 70 12.33 0.43 -4.00
C VAL A 70 11.26 0.11 -2.96
N CYS A 71 11.28 -1.12 -2.45
CA CYS A 71 10.22 -1.63 -1.57
C CYS A 71 10.38 -1.25 -0.09
N ASN A 72 11.55 -0.76 0.32
CA ASN A 72 11.79 -0.32 1.69
C ASN A 72 12.86 0.77 1.76
N THR A 73 12.76 1.64 2.79
CA THR A 73 13.63 2.79 2.98
C THR A 73 15.09 2.38 3.23
N SER A 74 15.34 1.28 3.95
CA SER A 74 16.69 0.82 4.22
C SER A 74 17.45 0.41 2.94
N ASN A 75 16.75 -0.20 1.99
CA ASN A 75 17.27 -0.56 0.69
C ASN A 75 17.49 0.69 -0.17
N PHE A 76 16.58 1.66 -0.11
CA PHE A 76 16.77 2.95 -0.77
C PHE A 76 18.06 3.64 -0.32
N ILE A 77 18.27 3.74 1.00
CA ILE A 77 19.47 4.36 1.58
C ILE A 77 20.73 3.64 1.08
N LYS A 78 20.73 2.30 1.08
CA LYS A 78 21.87 1.50 0.57
C LYS A 78 22.12 1.76 -0.91
N ILE A 79 21.07 1.86 -1.73
CA ILE A 79 21.21 2.13 -3.16
C ILE A 79 21.78 3.53 -3.37
N ILE A 80 21.12 4.56 -2.83
CA ILE A 80 21.48 5.96 -3.10
C ILE A 80 22.86 6.33 -2.56
N ALA A 81 23.29 5.74 -1.43
CA ALA A 81 24.63 5.96 -0.88
C ALA A 81 25.76 5.45 -1.79
N ASN A 82 25.47 4.51 -2.70
CA ASN A 82 26.44 3.98 -3.65
C ASN A 82 26.34 4.61 -5.05
N VAL A 83 25.36 5.50 -5.28
CA VAL A 83 25.24 6.22 -6.55
C VAL A 83 26.33 7.29 -6.62
N LYS A 84 27.18 7.20 -7.65
CA LYS A 84 28.15 8.24 -8.00
C LYS A 84 27.62 8.95 -9.25
N LEU A 85 27.55 10.27 -9.18
CA LEU A 85 27.13 11.09 -10.31
C LEU A 85 28.36 11.55 -11.10
N ASN A 86 28.27 11.49 -12.42
CA ASN A 86 29.23 12.13 -13.32
C ASN A 86 29.03 13.66 -13.33
N GLN A 87 29.98 14.38 -13.92
CA GLN A 87 29.99 15.85 -13.91
C GLN A 87 28.80 16.48 -14.67
N ASP A 88 28.22 15.71 -15.58
CA ASP A 88 27.08 15.99 -16.45
C ASP A 88 25.77 15.33 -15.98
N GLU A 89 25.78 14.65 -14.83
CA GLU A 89 24.60 14.00 -14.26
C GLU A 89 23.99 14.82 -13.12
N HIS A 90 22.67 14.82 -13.06
CA HIS A 90 21.91 15.54 -12.03
C HIS A 90 20.93 14.61 -11.33
N LEU A 91 20.78 14.82 -10.02
CA LEU A 91 19.77 14.17 -9.21
C LEU A 91 18.58 15.11 -9.01
N ALA A 92 17.38 14.65 -9.35
CA ALA A 92 16.14 15.38 -9.13
C ALA A 92 15.23 14.63 -8.16
N SER A 93 14.56 15.36 -7.28
CA SER A 93 13.49 14.85 -6.43
C SER A 93 12.15 15.30 -6.99
N LEU A 94 11.24 14.36 -7.17
CA LEU A 94 9.89 14.59 -7.70
C LEU A 94 8.88 14.17 -6.63
N ASP A 95 7.94 15.06 -6.31
CA ASP A 95 6.82 14.77 -5.43
C ASP A 95 5.52 14.71 -6.23
N ILE A 96 4.66 13.74 -5.90
CA ILE A 96 3.36 13.57 -6.56
C ILE A 96 2.29 14.16 -5.64
N GLN A 97 1.65 15.22 -6.10
CA GLN A 97 0.53 15.81 -5.38
C GLN A 97 -0.71 14.91 -5.43
N ASP A 98 -1.30 14.67 -4.24
CA ASP A 98 -2.58 13.99 -4.07
C ASP A 98 -2.68 12.62 -4.80
N LEU A 99 -1.64 11.80 -4.63
CA LEU A 99 -1.49 10.48 -5.29
C LEU A 99 -2.78 9.64 -5.30
N TYR A 100 -3.44 9.46 -4.16
CA TYR A 100 -4.60 8.56 -4.05
C TYR A 100 -5.79 8.99 -4.90
N THR A 101 -6.04 10.29 -5.05
CA THR A 101 -7.18 10.80 -5.82
C THR A 101 -6.89 10.92 -7.31
N ASN A 102 -5.60 10.91 -7.69
CA ASN A 102 -5.16 11.08 -9.07
C ASN A 102 -4.81 9.76 -9.79
N ILE A 103 -4.97 8.60 -9.14
CA ILE A 103 -4.74 7.30 -9.80
C ILE A 103 -5.94 6.97 -10.70
N PRO A 104 -5.75 6.78 -12.02
CA PRO A 104 -6.81 6.33 -12.92
C PRO A 104 -7.13 4.85 -12.65
N VAL A 105 -8.15 4.60 -11.82
CA VAL A 105 -8.47 3.26 -11.27
C VAL A 105 -8.64 2.20 -12.35
N ASN A 106 -9.40 2.47 -13.41
CA ASN A 106 -9.61 1.50 -14.50
C ASN A 106 -8.29 1.11 -15.17
N LYS A 107 -7.43 2.09 -15.48
CA LYS A 107 -6.12 1.84 -16.07
C LYS A 107 -5.21 1.05 -15.12
N ALA A 108 -5.28 1.31 -13.82
CA ALA A 108 -4.52 0.54 -12.83
C ALA A 108 -4.98 -0.93 -12.80
N ILE A 109 -6.29 -1.19 -12.87
CA ILE A 109 -6.85 -2.55 -12.95
C ILE A 109 -6.35 -3.26 -14.21
N ASP A 110 -6.43 -2.61 -15.38
CA ASP A 110 -5.96 -3.20 -16.64
C ASP A 110 -4.48 -3.60 -16.59
N ILE A 111 -3.64 -2.73 -16.01
CA ILE A 111 -2.20 -3.00 -15.83
C ILE A 111 -1.99 -4.21 -14.91
N ILE A 112 -2.71 -4.29 -13.80
CA ILE A 112 -2.61 -5.41 -12.85
C ILE A 112 -3.01 -6.71 -13.52
N LEU A 113 -4.16 -6.74 -14.21
CA LEU A 113 -4.66 -7.94 -14.89
C LEU A 113 -3.69 -8.41 -15.98
N LYS A 114 -3.17 -7.48 -16.79
CA LYS A 114 -2.14 -7.79 -17.80
C LYS A 114 -0.93 -8.45 -17.14
N ARG A 115 -0.43 -7.88 -16.03
CA ARG A 115 0.76 -8.37 -15.35
C ARG A 115 0.56 -9.75 -14.73
N ILE A 116 -0.60 -10.00 -14.13
CA ILE A 116 -0.98 -11.33 -13.61
C ILE A 116 -0.96 -12.36 -14.75
N GLY A 117 -1.51 -12.01 -15.92
CA GLY A 117 -1.51 -12.89 -17.09
C GLY A 117 -0.11 -13.20 -17.63
N GLU A 118 0.85 -12.29 -17.49
CA GLU A 118 2.26 -12.52 -17.83
C GLU A 118 2.98 -13.40 -16.80
N SER A 119 2.70 -13.22 -15.51
CA SER A 119 3.30 -14.02 -14.43
C SER A 119 2.88 -15.50 -14.46
N ASN A 120 1.65 -15.80 -14.91
CA ASN A 120 1.15 -17.17 -15.02
C ASN A 120 1.64 -17.95 -16.26
N LYS A 121 2.47 -17.34 -17.11
CA LYS A 121 3.03 -17.96 -18.33
C LYS A 121 4.48 -18.44 -18.17
N LEU A 122 5.03 -18.38 -16.96
CA LEU A 122 6.31 -18.97 -16.56
C LEU A 122 6.06 -20.30 -15.83
#